data_AF-A0A959PFH2-F1
#
_entry.id   AF-A0A959PFH2-F1
#
_cell.length_a   1.000
_cell.length_b   1.000
_cell.length_c   1.000
_cell.angle_alpha   90.00
_cell.angle_beta   90.00
_cell.angle_gamma   90.00
#
_symmetry.space_group_name_H-M   'P 1'
#
loop_
_entity.id
_entity.type
_entity.pdbx_description
1 polymer ?
#
loop_
_entity_poly.entity_id
_entity_poly.type
_entity_poly.pdbx_seq_one_letter_code
_entity_poly.pdbx_strand_id
1 'polypeptide(L)'
;MQKGKKVNRLELKLKIVKKLFEKGFPKWKIERLFNFISYYIDLDKVEEKLIFENKIQPLIKKSEPMGIMEAIEQELKRQAREEGMKEGIKEGLEIGIEEGIEKGMEKGIEKGIEKGIEKGMEKGMEKGMEKGMEKGKIEAFTEIIFSLDENGMEPEQIAALIKRDLIFVSEILARKNRG
;
A
#
# COMPACT_ATOMS: atom_id res chain seq x y z
N MET A 1 -16.15 24.31 39.16
CA MET A 1 -16.73 22.98 39.44
C MET A 1 -15.70 22.15 40.19
N GLN A 2 -15.99 21.78 41.45
CA GLN A 2 -15.09 20.97 42.26
C GLN A 2 -14.89 19.61 41.58
N LYS A 3 -13.65 19.25 41.24
CA LYS A 3 -13.29 17.89 40.84
C LYS A 3 -13.62 16.98 42.02
N GLY A 4 -14.78 16.33 41.98
CA GLY A 4 -15.18 15.35 42.99
C GLY A 4 -14.06 14.34 43.15
N LYS A 5 -13.56 14.18 44.38
CA LYS A 5 -12.54 13.17 44.72
C LYS A 5 -12.99 11.85 44.10
N LYS A 6 -12.20 11.32 43.15
CA LYS A 6 -12.43 10.01 42.55
C LYS A 6 -12.37 9.01 43.71
N VAL A 7 -13.53 8.58 44.21
CA VAL A 7 -13.59 7.65 45.35
C VAL A 7 -12.99 6.34 44.87
N ASN A 8 -11.92 5.89 45.53
CA ASN A 8 -11.31 4.62 45.24
C ASN A 8 -12.28 3.49 45.66
N ARG A 9 -12.93 2.86 44.66
CA ARG A 9 -13.95 1.82 44.88
C ARG A 9 -13.37 0.60 45.60
N LEU A 10 -12.12 0.24 45.29
CA LEU A 10 -11.39 -0.84 45.96
C LEU A 10 -11.20 -0.53 47.45
N GLU A 11 -10.73 0.68 47.77
CA GLU A 11 -10.54 1.11 49.15
C GLU A 11 -11.86 1.14 49.93
N LEU A 12 -12.92 1.66 49.30
CA LEU A 12 -14.27 1.70 49.88
C LEU A 12 -14.80 0.29 50.18
N LYS A 13 -14.69 -0.64 49.21
CA LYS A 13 -15.07 -2.04 49.39
C LYS A 13 -14.32 -2.67 50.55
N LEU A 14 -12.99 -2.54 50.60
CA LEU A 14 -12.17 -3.09 51.68
C LEU A 14 -12.60 -2.53 53.04
N LYS A 15 -12.86 -1.23 53.11
CA LYS A 15 -13.31 -0.56 54.33
C LYS A 15 -14.67 -1.07 54.82
N ILE A 16 -15.63 -1.28 53.91
CA ILE A 16 -16.95 -1.82 54.26
C ILE A 16 -16.80 -3.22 54.83
N VAL A 17 -16.09 -4.11 54.13
CA VAL A 17 -15.94 -5.51 54.57
C VAL A 17 -15.21 -5.59 55.92
N LYS A 18 -14.11 -4.84 56.12
CA LYS A 18 -13.42 -4.76 57.42
C LYS A 18 -14.35 -4.32 58.54
N LYS A 19 -15.16 -3.26 58.33
CA LYS A 19 -16.13 -2.79 59.34
C LYS A 19 -17.21 -3.82 59.66
N LEU A 20 -17.62 -4.65 58.71
CA LEU A 20 -18.58 -5.73 58.96
C LEU A 20 -17.96 -6.80 59.88
N PHE A 21 -16.69 -7.13 59.70
CA PHE A 21 -15.96 -8.02 60.60
C PHE A 21 -15.75 -7.41 61.98
N GLU A 22 -15.31 -6.14 62.06
CA GLU A 22 -15.10 -5.41 63.33
C GLU A 22 -16.37 -5.35 64.19
N LYS A 23 -17.55 -5.25 63.56
CA LYS A 23 -18.85 -5.24 64.24
C LYS A 23 -19.35 -6.62 64.67
N GLY A 24 -18.59 -7.68 64.42
CA GLY A 24 -18.94 -9.04 64.84
C GLY A 24 -20.13 -9.65 64.09
N PHE A 25 -20.39 -9.21 62.84
CA PHE A 25 -21.46 -9.84 62.05
C PHE A 25 -21.12 -11.32 61.76
N PRO A 26 -22.14 -12.21 61.73
CA PRO A 26 -21.92 -13.60 61.36
C PRO A 26 -21.30 -13.74 59.97
N LYS A 27 -20.35 -14.65 59.82
CA LYS A 27 -19.60 -14.89 58.58
C LYS A 27 -20.50 -15.04 57.35
N TRP A 28 -21.54 -15.88 57.44
CA TRP A 28 -22.51 -16.11 56.36
C TRP A 28 -23.25 -14.83 55.92
N LYS A 29 -23.49 -13.90 56.86
CA LYS A 29 -24.14 -12.62 56.57
C LYS A 29 -23.18 -11.66 55.88
N ILE A 30 -21.91 -11.67 56.30
CA ILE A 30 -20.84 -10.92 55.63
C ILE A 30 -20.65 -11.44 54.20
N GLU A 31 -20.65 -12.76 53.99
CA GLU A 31 -20.57 -13.38 52.67
C GLU A 31 -21.74 -12.98 51.76
N ARG A 32 -22.97 -13.01 52.27
CA ARG A 32 -24.14 -12.59 51.49
C ARG A 32 -24.11 -11.09 51.14
N LEU A 33 -23.72 -10.24 52.08
CA LEU A 33 -23.52 -8.81 51.83
C LEU A 33 -22.37 -8.56 50.87
N PHE A 34 -21.33 -9.38 50.94
CA PHE A 34 -20.18 -9.29 50.06
C PHE A 34 -20.57 -9.63 48.62
N ASN A 35 -21.29 -10.73 48.39
CA ASN A 35 -21.80 -11.08 47.06
C ASN A 35 -22.68 -9.96 46.48
N PHE A 36 -23.52 -9.35 47.31
CA PHE A 36 -24.31 -8.18 46.94
C PHE A 36 -23.43 -6.98 46.55
N ILE A 37 -22.45 -6.61 47.39
CA ILE A 37 -21.54 -5.50 47.13
C ILE A 37 -20.72 -5.75 45.86
N SER A 38 -20.27 -6.98 45.63
CA SER A 38 -19.50 -7.35 44.44
C SER A 38 -20.32 -7.30 43.16
N TYR A 39 -21.63 -7.58 43.24
CA TYR A 39 -22.54 -7.45 42.11
C TYR A 39 -22.80 -5.99 41.71
N TYR A 40 -23.00 -5.09 42.68
CA TYR A 40 -23.38 -3.69 42.40
C TYR A 40 -22.21 -2.71 42.29
N ILE A 41 -21.07 -3.05 42.90
CA ILE A 41 -19.86 -2.24 42.84
C ILE A 41 -18.82 -3.07 42.10
N ASP A 42 -18.77 -3.06 40.77
CA ASP A 42 -17.69 -3.78 40.09
C ASP A 42 -16.37 -2.98 40.17
N LEU A 43 -15.26 -3.72 40.23
CA LEU A 43 -13.91 -3.17 40.10
C LEU A 43 -13.50 -3.34 38.65
N ASP A 44 -13.32 -2.25 37.92
CA ASP A 44 -13.13 -2.32 36.45
C ASP A 44 -11.84 -3.05 36.05
N LYS A 45 -10.86 -3.10 36.97
CA LYS A 45 -9.52 -3.66 36.75
C LYS A 45 -9.36 -5.00 37.42
N VAL A 46 -8.84 -5.98 36.68
CA VAL A 46 -8.52 -7.32 37.21
C VAL A 46 -7.54 -7.23 38.37
N GLU A 47 -6.58 -6.30 38.33
CA GLU A 47 -5.62 -6.09 39.42
C GLU A 47 -6.32 -5.63 40.71
N GLU A 48 -7.33 -4.76 40.59
CA GLU A 48 -8.09 -4.29 41.75
C GLU A 48 -8.94 -5.42 42.34
N LYS A 49 -9.56 -6.26 41.48
CA LYS A 49 -10.24 -7.48 41.93
C LYS A 49 -9.26 -8.39 42.69
N LEU A 50 -8.07 -8.64 42.14
CA LEU A 50 -7.05 -9.50 42.73
C LEU A 50 -6.57 -8.97 44.09
N ILE A 51 -6.25 -7.69 44.18
CA ILE A 51 -5.82 -7.02 45.42
C ILE A 51 -6.93 -7.11 46.48
N PHE A 52 -8.17 -6.90 46.07
CA PHE A 52 -9.32 -6.99 46.96
C PHE A 52 -9.43 -8.40 47.56
N GLU A 53 -9.42 -9.43 46.71
CA GLU A 53 -9.65 -10.80 47.13
C GLU A 53 -8.51 -11.36 47.98
N ASN A 54 -7.26 -11.08 47.62
CA ASN A 54 -6.09 -11.45 48.44
C ASN A 54 -6.15 -10.86 49.85
N LYS A 55 -6.74 -9.66 50.01
CA LYS A 55 -6.91 -9.01 51.32
C LYS A 55 -8.08 -9.57 52.12
N ILE A 56 -9.07 -10.16 51.46
CA ILE A 56 -10.31 -10.63 52.09
C ILE A 56 -10.29 -12.14 52.37
N GLN A 57 -9.70 -12.96 51.51
CA GLN A 57 -9.62 -14.42 51.69
C GLN A 57 -9.11 -14.84 53.08
N PRO A 58 -8.06 -14.22 53.67
CA PRO A 58 -7.60 -14.54 55.02
C PRO A 58 -8.64 -14.24 56.11
N LEU A 59 -9.47 -13.21 55.92
CA LEU A 59 -10.52 -12.81 56.87
C LEU A 59 -11.70 -13.77 56.83
N ILE A 60 -12.04 -14.28 55.65
CA ILE A 60 -13.14 -15.23 55.46
C ILE A 60 -12.66 -16.68 55.69
N LYS A 61 -11.35 -16.98 55.75
CA LYS A 61 -10.82 -18.37 55.83
C LYS A 61 -11.47 -19.28 54.77
N LYS A 62 -11.58 -18.79 53.54
CA LYS A 62 -12.11 -19.56 52.40
C LYS A 62 -10.94 -19.86 51.45
N SER A 63 -10.95 -21.03 50.84
CA SER A 63 -9.91 -21.52 49.92
C SER A 63 -10.21 -21.29 48.44
N GLU A 64 -11.46 -20.96 48.09
CA GLU A 64 -11.88 -20.85 46.69
C GLU A 64 -11.93 -19.40 46.19
N PRO A 65 -11.46 -19.14 44.96
CA PRO A 65 -11.61 -17.85 44.31
C PRO A 65 -13.09 -17.47 44.09
N MET A 66 -13.43 -16.18 44.19
CA MET A 66 -14.80 -15.68 44.09
C MET A 66 -15.07 -15.00 42.75
N GLY A 67 -14.92 -15.72 41.63
CA GLY A 67 -15.19 -15.19 40.29
C GLY A 67 -14.00 -14.48 39.62
N ILE A 68 -12.87 -14.35 40.33
CA ILE A 68 -11.66 -13.70 39.80
C ILE A 68 -10.96 -14.55 38.77
N MET A 69 -10.97 -15.88 38.94
CA MET A 69 -10.32 -16.77 37.99
C MET A 69 -10.97 -16.64 36.61
N GLU A 70 -12.30 -16.56 36.59
CA GLU A 70 -13.11 -16.32 35.40
C GLU A 70 -12.84 -14.93 34.79
N ALA A 71 -12.67 -13.90 35.62
CA ALA A 71 -12.33 -12.56 35.15
C ALA A 71 -10.92 -12.50 34.52
N ILE A 72 -9.94 -13.19 35.10
CA ILE A 72 -8.59 -13.33 34.54
C ILE A 72 -8.66 -14.08 33.21
N GLU A 73 -9.40 -15.19 33.15
CA GLU A 73 -9.53 -15.98 31.93
C GLU A 73 -10.19 -15.18 30.79
N GLN A 74 -11.22 -14.39 31.09
CA GLN A 74 -11.86 -13.52 30.12
C GLN A 74 -10.91 -12.43 29.60
N GLU A 75 -10.12 -11.83 30.49
CA GLU A 75 -9.15 -10.81 30.11
C GLU A 75 -8.02 -11.39 29.25
N LEU A 76 -7.49 -12.57 29.60
CA LEU A 76 -6.50 -13.27 28.79
C LEU A 76 -7.06 -13.62 27.40
N LYS A 77 -8.31 -14.09 27.33
CA LYS A 77 -9.00 -14.34 26.05
C LYS A 77 -9.15 -13.07 25.22
N ARG A 78 -9.46 -11.94 25.86
CA ARG A 78 -9.56 -10.64 25.20
C ARG A 78 -8.21 -10.20 24.64
N GLN A 79 -7.16 -10.28 25.45
CA GLN A 79 -5.80 -9.94 25.04
C GLN A 79 -5.31 -10.81 23.89
N ALA A 80 -5.47 -12.13 23.99
CA ALA A 80 -5.11 -13.06 22.93
C ALA A 80 -5.85 -12.77 21.61
N ARG A 81 -7.14 -12.39 21.69
CA ARG A 81 -7.91 -11.96 20.50
C ARG A 81 -7.38 -10.65 19.92
N GLU A 82 -7.09 -9.66 20.77
CA GLU A 82 -6.56 -8.37 20.33
C GLU A 82 -5.18 -8.54 19.67
N GLU A 83 -4.31 -9.38 20.25
CA GLU A 83 -3.01 -9.72 19.69
C GLU A 83 -3.14 -10.48 18.37
N GLY A 84 -3.94 -11.55 18.32
CA GLY A 84 -4.18 -12.29 17.09
C GLY A 84 -4.81 -11.45 15.98
N MET A 85 -5.66 -10.48 16.31
CA MET A 85 -6.21 -9.53 15.33
C MET A 85 -5.13 -8.57 14.81
N LYS A 86 -4.27 -8.04 15.69
CA LYS A 86 -3.16 -7.18 15.27
C LYS A 86 -2.17 -7.93 14.37
N GLU A 87 -1.84 -9.16 14.73
CA GLU A 87 -0.95 -10.02 13.96
C GLU A 87 -1.55 -10.36 12.59
N GLY A 88 -2.82 -10.80 12.56
CA GLY A 88 -3.51 -11.09 11.29
C GLY A 88 -3.68 -9.87 10.38
N ILE A 89 -3.89 -8.66 10.93
CA ILE A 89 -3.89 -7.42 10.13
C ILE A 89 -2.51 -7.14 9.56
N LYS A 90 -1.45 -7.30 10.37
CA LYS A 90 -0.08 -7.07 9.94
C LYS A 90 0.31 -8.03 8.81
N GLU A 91 0.11 -9.33 9.00
CA GLU A 91 0.40 -10.36 8.00
C GLU A 91 -0.42 -10.15 6.72
N GLY A 92 -1.73 -9.90 6.86
CA GLY A 92 -2.60 -9.67 5.71
C GLY A 92 -2.23 -8.43 4.91
N LEU A 93 -1.75 -7.37 5.59
CA LEU A 93 -1.27 -6.15 4.92
C LEU A 93 0.07 -6.39 4.23
N GLU A 94 0.99 -7.10 4.87
CA GLU A 94 2.31 -7.41 4.33
C GLU A 94 2.18 -8.26 3.05
N ILE A 95 1.44 -9.37 3.12
CA ILE A 95 1.18 -10.24 1.96
C ILE A 95 0.41 -9.49 0.86
N GLY A 96 -0.64 -8.74 1.24
CA GLY A 96 -1.47 -8.03 0.28
C GLY A 96 -0.72 -6.91 -0.47
N ILE A 97 0.17 -6.18 0.22
CA ILE A 97 1.01 -5.16 -0.40
C ILE A 97 2.06 -5.80 -1.30
N GLU A 98 2.76 -6.83 -0.82
CA GLU A 98 3.82 -7.50 -1.58
C GLU A 98 3.28 -8.08 -2.89
N GLU A 99 2.22 -8.90 -2.81
CA GLU A 99 1.59 -9.47 -4.00
C GLU A 99 0.99 -8.40 -4.93
N GLY A 100 0.40 -7.35 -4.35
CA GLY A 100 -0.24 -6.28 -5.12
C GLY A 100 0.78 -5.46 -5.91
N ILE A 101 1.92 -5.13 -5.28
CA ILE A 101 3.01 -4.39 -5.92
C ILE A 101 3.67 -5.26 -7.00
N GLU A 102 4.01 -6.50 -6.68
CA GLU A 102 4.69 -7.41 -7.61
C GLU A 102 3.85 -7.62 -8.88
N LYS A 103 2.59 -8.05 -8.72
CA LYS A 103 1.68 -8.27 -9.86
C LYS A 103 1.37 -7.00 -10.63
N GLY A 104 1.27 -5.86 -9.94
CA GLY A 104 1.01 -4.56 -10.56
C GLY A 104 2.19 -4.06 -11.39
N MET A 105 3.40 -4.18 -10.85
CA MET A 105 4.64 -3.75 -11.49
C MET A 105 4.99 -4.64 -12.68
N GLU A 106 4.90 -5.96 -12.54
CA GLU A 106 5.15 -6.90 -13.64
C GLU A 106 4.24 -6.62 -14.84
N LYS A 107 2.92 -6.54 -14.62
CA LYS A 107 1.95 -6.22 -15.69
C LYS A 107 2.15 -4.83 -16.28
N GLY A 108 2.57 -3.86 -15.47
CA GLY A 108 2.82 -2.48 -15.91
C GLY A 108 4.03 -2.39 -16.81
N ILE A 109 5.14 -3.04 -16.42
CA ILE A 109 6.39 -3.09 -17.19
C ILE A 109 6.19 -3.85 -18.49
N GLU A 110 5.59 -5.05 -18.44
CA GLU A 110 5.35 -5.88 -19.63
C GLU A 110 4.56 -5.12 -20.69
N LYS A 111 3.40 -4.56 -20.31
CA LYS A 111 2.56 -3.77 -21.24
C LYS A 111 3.23 -2.48 -21.70
N GLY A 112 4.05 -1.87 -20.86
CA GLY A 112 4.78 -0.64 -21.18
C GLY A 112 5.86 -0.90 -22.23
N ILE A 113 6.65 -1.95 -22.04
CA ILE A 113 7.72 -2.37 -22.95
C ILE A 113 7.13 -2.82 -24.28
N GLU A 114 6.13 -3.69 -24.29
CA GLU A 114 5.50 -4.21 -25.51
C GLU A 114 4.98 -3.05 -26.39
N LYS A 115 4.17 -2.16 -25.83
CA LYS A 115 3.63 -1.00 -26.55
C LYS A 115 4.72 0.00 -26.97
N GLY A 116 5.77 0.13 -26.17
CA GLY A 116 6.89 1.03 -26.46
C GLY A 116 7.72 0.54 -27.65
N ILE A 117 8.05 -0.76 -27.66
CA ILE A 117 8.80 -1.39 -28.73
C ILE A 117 7.99 -1.40 -30.02
N GLU A 118 6.72 -1.83 -29.98
CA GLU A 118 5.86 -1.91 -31.17
C GLU A 118 5.75 -0.54 -31.86
N LYS A 119 5.37 0.51 -31.11
CA LYS A 119 5.25 1.87 -31.65
C LYS A 119 6.59 2.45 -32.08
N GLY A 120 7.67 2.12 -31.38
CA GLY A 120 9.01 2.58 -31.70
C GLY A 120 9.50 1.99 -33.02
N MET A 121 9.34 0.67 -33.19
CA MET A 121 9.72 -0.04 -34.41
C MET A 121 8.90 0.38 -35.60
N GLU A 122 7.58 0.46 -35.48
CA GLU A 122 6.69 0.87 -36.57
C GLU A 122 7.06 2.25 -37.10
N LYS A 123 7.15 3.26 -36.21
CA LYS A 123 7.54 4.63 -36.59
C LYS A 123 8.96 4.73 -37.11
N GLY A 124 9.88 3.95 -36.54
CA GLY A 124 11.28 3.92 -36.97
C GLY A 124 11.42 3.35 -38.37
N MET A 125 10.72 2.25 -38.66
CA MET A 125 10.75 1.56 -39.94
C MET A 125 10.06 2.38 -41.03
N GLU A 126 8.90 2.97 -40.75
CA GLU A 126 8.18 3.84 -41.68
C GLU A 126 9.05 5.04 -42.11
N LYS A 127 9.59 5.78 -41.12
CA LYS A 127 10.46 6.94 -41.40
C LYS A 127 11.77 6.54 -42.10
N GLY A 128 12.34 5.40 -41.72
CA GLY A 128 13.56 4.88 -42.34
C GLY A 128 13.34 4.52 -43.80
N MET A 129 12.22 3.84 -44.09
CA MET A 129 11.85 3.43 -45.43
C MET A 129 11.49 4.61 -46.33
N GLU A 130 10.73 5.59 -45.83
CA GLU A 130 10.38 6.80 -46.57
C GLU A 130 11.63 7.59 -46.97
N LYS A 131 12.53 7.87 -46.00
CA LYS A 131 13.80 8.55 -46.26
C LYS A 131 14.70 7.77 -47.20
N GLY A 132 14.77 6.45 -47.03
CA GLY A 132 15.54 5.57 -47.91
C GLY A 132 15.04 5.59 -49.35
N MET A 133 13.72 5.52 -49.54
CA MET A 133 13.09 5.61 -50.86
C MET A 133 13.28 6.98 -51.51
N GLU A 134 13.13 8.07 -50.74
CA GLU A 134 13.35 9.43 -51.25
C GLU A 134 14.80 9.63 -51.68
N LYS A 135 15.76 9.21 -50.84
CA LYS A 135 17.19 9.28 -51.17
C LYS A 135 17.52 8.47 -52.42
N GLY A 136 17.03 7.22 -52.50
CA GLY A 136 17.24 6.36 -53.67
C GLY A 136 16.63 6.93 -54.95
N LYS A 137 15.47 7.59 -54.88
CA LYS A 137 14.88 8.31 -56.03
C LYS A 137 15.77 9.47 -56.47
N ILE A 138 16.29 10.27 -55.53
CA ILE A 138 17.17 11.40 -55.85
C ILE A 138 18.48 10.91 -56.47
N GLU A 139 19.07 9.84 -55.92
CA GLU A 139 20.27 9.20 -56.49
C GLU A 139 20.02 8.72 -57.93
N ALA A 140 18.91 8.02 -58.17
CA ALA A 140 18.55 7.57 -59.52
C ALA A 140 18.34 8.75 -60.50
N PHE A 141 17.65 9.82 -60.08
CA PHE A 141 17.52 11.02 -60.92
C PHE A 141 18.86 11.68 -61.19
N THR A 142 19.76 11.70 -60.20
CA THR A 142 21.10 12.28 -60.32
C THR A 142 21.91 11.56 -61.39
N GLU A 143 21.91 10.22 -61.38
CA GLU A 143 22.60 9.41 -62.38
C GLU A 143 22.07 9.66 -63.80
N ILE A 144 20.73 9.70 -63.96
CA ILE A 144 20.09 9.98 -65.24
C ILE A 144 20.43 11.38 -65.74
N ILE A 145 20.34 12.40 -64.88
CA ILE A 145 20.63 13.79 -65.23
C ILE A 145 22.09 13.93 -65.67
N PHE A 146 23.04 13.33 -64.94
CA PHE A 146 24.46 13.40 -65.30
C PHE A 146 24.76 12.74 -66.63
N SER A 147 24.13 11.59 -66.91
CA SER A 147 24.28 10.90 -68.20
C SER A 147 23.72 11.72 -69.36
N LEU A 148 22.57 12.37 -69.20
CA LEU A 148 21.98 13.20 -70.25
C LEU A 148 22.79 14.47 -70.52
N ASP A 149 23.30 15.10 -69.46
CA ASP A 149 24.22 16.25 -69.53
C ASP A 149 25.52 15.90 -70.26
N GLU A 150 26.12 14.73 -69.96
CA GLU A 150 27.32 14.24 -70.66
C GLU A 150 27.09 13.95 -72.15
N ASN A 151 25.86 13.63 -72.53
CA ASN A 151 25.46 13.47 -73.93
C ASN A 151 25.14 14.82 -74.62
N GLY A 152 25.40 15.95 -73.96
CA GLY A 152 25.25 17.29 -74.52
C GLY A 152 23.81 17.81 -74.56
N MET A 153 22.93 17.26 -73.70
CA MET A 153 21.55 17.75 -73.58
C MET A 153 21.49 18.97 -72.66
N GLU A 154 20.82 20.03 -73.10
CA GLU A 154 20.68 21.26 -72.30
C GLU A 154 19.75 21.04 -71.09
N PRO A 155 19.95 21.74 -69.96
CA PRO A 155 19.17 21.57 -68.73
C PRO A 155 17.64 21.66 -68.92
N GLU A 156 17.16 22.52 -69.82
CA GLU A 156 15.75 22.67 -70.17
C GLU A 156 15.18 21.43 -70.87
N GLN A 157 15.98 20.79 -71.73
CA GLN A 157 15.61 19.56 -72.43
C GLN A 157 15.59 18.38 -71.47
N ILE A 158 16.57 18.29 -70.56
CA ILE A 158 16.63 17.28 -69.50
C ILE A 158 15.40 17.40 -68.59
N ALA A 159 15.08 18.60 -68.12
CA ALA A 159 13.93 18.88 -67.26
C ALA A 159 12.61 18.47 -67.93
N ALA A 160 12.43 18.81 -69.22
CA ALA A 160 11.27 18.39 -70.00
C ALA A 160 11.18 16.86 -70.16
N LEU A 161 12.31 16.18 -70.39
CA LEU A 161 12.38 14.73 -70.61
C LEU A 161 12.04 13.93 -69.34
N ILE A 162 12.63 14.30 -68.20
CA ILE A 162 12.38 13.62 -66.92
C ILE A 162 11.11 14.14 -66.22
N LYS A 163 10.42 15.12 -66.83
CA LYS A 163 9.21 15.79 -66.32
C LYS A 163 9.40 16.35 -64.90
N ARG A 164 10.53 17.02 -64.69
CA ARG A 164 10.84 17.74 -63.44
C ARG A 164 11.05 19.21 -63.73
N ASP A 165 11.05 20.01 -62.67
CA ASP A 165 11.34 21.43 -62.77
C ASP A 165 12.80 21.67 -63.13
N LEU A 166 13.04 22.76 -63.88
CA LEU A 166 14.38 23.17 -64.30
C LEU A 166 15.29 23.47 -63.10
N ILE A 167 14.71 23.93 -61.98
CA ILE A 167 15.45 24.28 -60.76
C ILE A 167 16.07 23.01 -60.16
N PHE A 168 15.32 21.92 -60.04
CA PHE A 168 15.78 20.62 -59.56
C PHE A 168 16.94 20.06 -60.40
N VAL A 169 16.82 20.11 -61.73
CA VAL A 169 17.89 19.67 -62.64
C VAL A 169 19.13 20.54 -62.50
N SER A 170 18.94 21.86 -62.47
CA SER A 170 20.03 22.83 -62.32
C SER A 170 20.74 22.68 -60.97
N GLU A 171 20.01 22.38 -59.90
CA GLU A 171 20.59 22.17 -58.57
C GLU A 171 21.47 20.91 -58.54
N ILE A 172 21.02 19.83 -59.19
CA ILE A 172 21.78 18.57 -59.29
C ILE A 172 23.06 18.79 -60.11
N LEU A 173 22.97 19.43 -61.28
CA LEU A 173 24.14 19.75 -62.11
C LEU A 173 25.10 20.73 -61.41
N ALA A 174 24.58 21.68 -60.63
CA ALA A 174 25.41 22.59 -59.83
C ALA A 174 26.14 21.89 -58.68
N ARG A 175 25.68 20.72 -58.22
CA ARG A 175 26.42 19.87 -57.25
C ARG A 175 27.53 19.09 -57.93
N LYS A 176 27.34 18.64 -59.18
CA LYS A 176 28.37 18.00 -60.03
C LYS A 176 29.61 18.88 -60.16
N ASN A 177 29.41 20.16 -60.43
CA ASN A 177 30.48 21.14 -60.67
C ASN A 177 31.17 21.66 -59.39
N ARG A 178 30.71 21.25 -58.20
CA ARG A 178 31.26 21.64 -56.90
C ARG A 178 32.16 20.57 -56.26
N GLY A 179 32.20 19.36 -56.82
CA GLY A 179 33.15 18.29 -56.45
C GLY A 179 34.36 18.31 -57.36
#